data_AF-A0A3B0WFW5-F1
#
_entry.id   AF-A0A3B0WFW5-F1
#
_cell.length_a   1.000
_cell.length_b   1.000
_cell.length_c   1.000
_cell.angle_alpha   90.00
_cell.angle_beta   90.00
_cell.angle_gamma   90.00
#
_symmetry.space_group_name_H-M   'P 1'
#
loop_
_entity.id
_entity.type
_entity.pdbx_description
1 polymer ?
#
loop_
_entity_poly.entity_id
_entity_poly.type
_entity_poly.pdbx_seq_one_letter_code
_entity_poly.pdbx_strand_id
1 'polypeptide(L)'
;MKNKILTMVLTLCALTGFSGQLSAAIYEVSYSGWFTLYDSAGNPIRNPDEPVDSPMLGWRTAVTGTATWDDVALVGTDSLDPFRILGGTLNVGTVNAVAIGDGFGGSGNMVMGNTLASWDGPFAIEGIPINNVGDLSGLFNAIEQGVSVGDTITGGALPASNDTLFGDAESGFFTLPLGPSAFASTFFNVTPLADTTLPGDFPSGGLPIVDDGIPGSPILATFFAGRSGAFDLVELEVISITTVPVPAAIWLFASGFVGLLGFARRRRFK
;
A
#
# COMPACT_ATOMS: atom_id res chain seq x y z
N MET A 1 -32.83 -17.32 -46.94
CA MET A 1 -33.32 -17.77 -45.61
C MET A 1 -32.22 -18.23 -44.62
N LYS A 2 -30.94 -18.34 -45.00
CA LYS A 2 -29.89 -18.91 -44.13
C LYS A 2 -29.20 -17.95 -43.12
N ASN A 3 -29.42 -16.64 -43.17
CA ASN A 3 -28.63 -15.68 -42.37
C ASN A 3 -29.30 -15.18 -41.06
N LYS A 4 -30.54 -15.57 -40.76
CA LYS A 4 -31.25 -15.08 -39.55
C LYS A 4 -31.02 -15.92 -38.29
N ILE A 5 -30.53 -17.15 -38.43
CA ILE A 5 -30.31 -18.06 -37.30
C ILE A 5 -28.96 -17.78 -36.59
N LEU A 6 -27.97 -17.22 -37.30
CA LEU A 6 -26.64 -16.95 -36.75
C LEU A 6 -26.60 -15.76 -35.77
N THR A 7 -27.47 -14.76 -35.95
CA THR A 7 -27.47 -13.55 -35.10
C THR A 7 -28.12 -13.77 -33.73
N MET A 8 -29.01 -14.76 -33.60
CA MET A 8 -29.74 -15.01 -32.35
C MET A 8 -28.93 -15.83 -31.34
N VAL A 9 -27.97 -16.64 -31.80
CA VAL A 9 -27.06 -17.43 -30.94
C VAL A 9 -25.99 -16.53 -30.30
N LEU A 10 -25.57 -15.44 -30.97
CA LEU A 10 -24.54 -14.54 -30.44
C LEU A 10 -25.03 -13.65 -29.27
N THR A 11 -26.34 -13.50 -29.08
CA THR A 11 -26.91 -12.65 -28.01
C THR A 11 -27.11 -13.41 -26.69
N LEU A 12 -27.21 -14.74 -26.73
CA LEU A 12 -27.44 -15.57 -25.54
C LEU A 12 -26.14 -15.91 -24.80
N CYS A 13 -25.00 -16.02 -25.51
CA CYS A 13 -23.70 -16.24 -24.89
C CYS A 13 -23.13 -15.02 -24.13
N ALA A 14 -23.71 -13.82 -24.31
CA ALA A 14 -23.28 -12.61 -23.61
C ALA A 14 -23.84 -12.49 -22.17
N LEU A 15 -24.78 -13.35 -21.77
CA LEU A 15 -25.46 -13.27 -20.46
C LEU A 15 -25.02 -14.35 -19.45
N THR A 16 -24.30 -15.38 -19.88
CA THR A 16 -23.93 -16.52 -19.01
C THR A 16 -22.51 -16.46 -18.46
N GLY A 17 -21.79 -15.34 -18.64
CA GLY A 17 -20.35 -15.25 -18.32
C GLY A 17 -19.95 -14.34 -17.17
N PHE A 18 -20.85 -13.49 -16.65
CA PHE A 18 -20.50 -12.57 -15.56
C PHE A 18 -21.01 -13.08 -14.22
N SER A 19 -20.38 -14.14 -13.72
CA SER A 19 -20.46 -14.52 -12.30
C SER A 19 -19.38 -13.85 -11.45
N GLY A 20 -18.69 -12.83 -11.99
CA GLY A 20 -17.79 -11.99 -11.21
C GLY A 20 -18.60 -11.32 -10.10
N GLN A 21 -18.23 -11.58 -8.86
CA GLN A 21 -18.81 -10.96 -7.68
C GLN A 21 -18.48 -9.47 -7.75
N LEU A 22 -19.39 -8.67 -8.33
CA LEU A 22 -19.35 -7.22 -8.28
C LEU A 22 -19.78 -6.77 -6.88
N SER A 23 -19.06 -7.20 -5.85
CA SER A 23 -19.17 -6.63 -4.52
C SER A 23 -17.92 -5.82 -4.29
N ALA A 24 -18.07 -4.53 -4.01
CA ALA A 24 -16.98 -3.82 -3.35
C ALA A 24 -16.82 -4.42 -1.94
N ALA A 25 -15.59 -4.59 -1.51
CA ALA A 25 -15.26 -5.04 -0.18
C ALA A 25 -14.24 -4.08 0.44
N ILE A 26 -14.53 -3.70 1.69
CA ILE A 26 -13.57 -2.99 2.53
C ILE A 26 -12.96 -4.03 3.46
N TYR A 27 -11.66 -4.24 3.28
CA TYR A 27 -10.84 -5.13 4.09
C TYR A 27 -10.23 -4.32 5.22
N GLU A 28 -10.41 -4.75 6.45
CA GLU A 28 -9.72 -4.21 7.62
C GLU A 28 -8.71 -5.25 8.09
N VAL A 29 -7.45 -4.83 8.24
CA VAL A 29 -6.35 -5.68 8.69
C VAL A 29 -5.64 -5.07 9.88
N SER A 30 -5.24 -5.88 10.85
CA SER A 30 -4.15 -5.53 11.77
C SER A 30 -2.84 -5.98 11.16
N TYR A 31 -1.75 -5.28 11.47
CA TYR A 31 -0.45 -5.67 10.95
C TYR A 31 0.64 -5.61 12.00
N SER A 32 1.68 -6.38 11.73
CA SER A 32 2.96 -6.28 12.45
C SER A 32 4.11 -6.32 11.44
N GLY A 33 5.19 -5.62 11.78
CA GLY A 33 6.31 -5.46 10.88
C GLY A 33 7.51 -4.77 11.52
N TRP A 34 8.36 -4.24 10.65
CA TRP A 34 9.62 -3.64 11.02
C TRP A 34 9.82 -2.30 10.34
N PHE A 35 10.30 -1.33 11.10
CA PHE A 35 10.81 -0.07 10.60
C PHE A 35 12.34 -0.07 10.63
N THR A 36 12.98 0.20 9.49
CA THR A 36 14.44 0.36 9.38
C THR A 36 14.76 1.80 9.03
N LEU A 37 15.66 2.43 9.81
CA LEU A 37 16.13 3.79 9.54
C LEU A 37 17.49 3.73 8.83
N TYR A 38 17.73 4.64 7.89
CA TYR A 38 18.99 4.74 7.15
C TYR A 38 19.58 6.14 7.22
N ASP A 39 20.90 6.23 7.07
CA ASP A 39 21.62 7.49 6.90
C ASP A 39 21.63 7.97 5.44
N SER A 40 22.29 9.08 5.17
CA SER A 40 22.34 9.69 3.83
C SER A 40 23.14 8.90 2.81
N ALA A 41 23.93 7.93 3.27
CA ALA A 41 24.67 7.01 2.43
C ALA A 41 23.94 5.67 2.26
N GLY A 42 22.73 5.54 2.81
CA GLY A 42 21.95 4.30 2.77
C GLY A 42 22.43 3.23 3.76
N ASN A 43 23.28 3.59 4.73
CA ASN A 43 23.65 2.63 5.78
C ASN A 43 22.54 2.57 6.83
N PRO A 44 22.17 1.39 7.34
CA PRO A 44 21.20 1.28 8.41
C PRO A 44 21.70 2.00 9.67
N ILE A 45 20.79 2.61 10.41
CA ILE A 45 21.03 3.28 11.69
C ILE A 45 20.41 2.43 12.79
N ARG A 46 21.22 2.03 13.76
CA ARG A 46 20.73 1.35 14.96
C ARG A 46 19.85 2.29 15.79
N ASN A 47 18.64 1.85 16.12
CA ASN A 47 17.76 2.52 17.06
C ASN A 47 18.23 2.24 18.51
N PRO A 48 18.67 3.27 19.26
CA PRO A 48 19.13 3.08 20.64
C PRO A 48 17.99 2.83 21.63
N ASP A 49 16.73 3.06 21.27
CA ASP A 49 15.58 2.75 22.14
C ASP A 49 15.21 1.28 22.16
N GLU A 50 15.67 0.51 21.17
CA GLU A 50 15.40 -0.92 21.09
C GLU A 50 16.26 -1.69 22.11
N PRO A 51 15.68 -2.66 22.84
CA PRO A 51 16.44 -3.52 23.73
C PRO A 51 17.59 -4.23 23.01
N VAL A 52 18.72 -4.40 23.71
CA VAL A 52 19.90 -5.07 23.15
C VAL A 52 19.61 -6.55 22.81
N ASP A 53 18.64 -7.15 23.50
CA ASP A 53 18.13 -8.50 23.30
C ASP A 53 16.95 -8.58 22.30
N SER A 54 16.58 -7.46 21.66
CA SER A 54 15.64 -7.46 20.55
C SER A 54 16.13 -8.43 19.45
N PRO A 55 15.24 -9.22 18.81
CA PRO A 55 15.64 -10.15 17.75
C PRO A 55 16.31 -9.45 16.56
N MET A 56 16.07 -8.14 16.40
CA MET A 56 16.69 -7.32 15.36
C MET A 56 17.90 -6.52 15.87
N LEU A 57 18.34 -6.75 17.10
CA LEU A 57 19.51 -6.12 17.75
C LEU A 57 19.47 -4.58 17.74
N GLY A 58 18.28 -4.00 17.62
CA GLY A 58 18.04 -2.57 17.45
C GLY A 58 18.28 -2.01 16.05
N TRP A 59 18.60 -2.84 15.06
CA TRP A 59 18.72 -2.39 13.66
C TRP A 59 17.36 -2.18 12.99
N ARG A 60 16.31 -2.80 13.54
CA ARG A 60 14.93 -2.56 13.16
C ARG A 60 14.08 -2.36 14.39
N THR A 61 13.07 -1.50 14.25
CA THR A 61 12.11 -1.17 15.30
C THR A 61 10.81 -1.88 15.00
N ALA A 62 10.24 -2.59 15.98
CA ALA A 62 8.96 -3.26 15.76
C ALA A 62 7.85 -2.22 15.57
N VAL A 63 6.95 -2.47 14.62
CA VAL A 63 5.79 -1.60 14.37
C VAL A 63 4.51 -2.41 14.23
N THR A 64 3.41 -1.83 14.69
CA THR A 64 2.06 -2.41 14.63
C THR A 64 1.05 -1.34 14.23
N GLY A 65 -0.14 -1.76 13.82
CA GLY A 65 -1.24 -0.86 13.55
C GLY A 65 -2.41 -1.56 12.88
N THR A 66 -3.30 -0.74 12.30
CA THR A 66 -4.44 -1.22 11.52
C THR A 66 -4.56 -0.47 10.21
N ALA A 67 -4.98 -1.16 9.16
CA ALA A 67 -5.21 -0.58 7.85
C ALA A 67 -6.56 -1.00 7.29
N THR A 68 -7.13 -0.16 6.43
CA THR A 68 -8.30 -0.48 5.62
C THR A 68 -7.97 -0.37 4.14
N TRP A 69 -8.59 -1.19 3.32
CA TRP A 69 -8.48 -1.15 1.86
C TRP A 69 -9.83 -1.38 1.19
N ASP A 70 -10.26 -0.45 0.34
CA ASP A 70 -11.42 -0.57 -0.55
C ASP A 70 -10.93 -1.06 -1.92
N ASP A 71 -11.26 -2.30 -2.27
CA ASP A 71 -10.79 -2.97 -3.48
C ASP A 71 -11.40 -2.43 -4.79
N VAL A 72 -12.47 -1.64 -4.70
CA VAL A 72 -13.13 -1.03 -5.86
C VAL A 72 -12.75 0.43 -6.01
N ALA A 73 -12.74 1.19 -4.91
CA ALA A 73 -12.29 2.57 -4.94
C ALA A 73 -10.76 2.68 -5.06
N LEU A 74 -10.04 1.59 -4.78
CA LEU A 74 -8.57 1.50 -4.83
C LEU A 74 -7.91 2.54 -3.91
N VAL A 75 -8.50 2.71 -2.74
CA VAL A 75 -8.02 3.61 -1.68
C VAL A 75 -8.01 2.87 -0.35
N GLY A 76 -7.18 3.33 0.56
CA GLY A 76 -7.08 2.78 1.90
C GLY A 76 -6.72 3.84 2.92
N THR A 77 -6.81 3.45 4.18
CA THR A 77 -6.26 4.23 5.29
C THR A 77 -5.38 3.36 6.14
N ASP A 78 -4.33 3.92 6.72
CA ASP A 78 -3.46 3.21 7.64
C ASP A 78 -3.24 4.02 8.93
N SER A 79 -3.25 3.32 10.06
CA SER A 79 -3.11 3.86 11.42
C SER A 79 -2.03 3.10 12.16
N LEU A 80 -0.83 3.66 12.13
CA LEU A 80 0.35 3.14 12.80
C LEU A 80 0.34 3.48 14.30
N ASP A 81 0.56 2.47 15.14
CA ASP A 81 0.76 2.68 16.56
C ASP A 81 2.05 3.48 16.79
N PRO A 82 2.07 4.44 17.74
CA PRO A 82 3.28 5.17 18.08
C PRO A 82 4.39 4.23 18.53
N PHE A 83 5.61 4.47 18.04
CA PHE A 83 6.77 3.65 18.37
C PHE A 83 7.98 4.54 18.70
N ARG A 84 8.92 4.00 19.49
CA ARG A 84 10.09 4.76 19.95
C ARG A 84 11.25 4.67 18.97
N ILE A 85 11.84 5.81 18.68
CA ILE A 85 13.01 5.93 17.81
C ILE A 85 13.87 7.15 18.17
N LEU A 86 15.19 6.93 18.23
CA LEU A 86 16.21 7.96 18.47
C LEU A 86 16.00 8.82 19.73
N GLY A 87 15.47 8.23 20.79
CA GLY A 87 15.21 8.86 22.09
C GLY A 87 13.85 9.56 22.19
N GLY A 88 12.98 9.43 21.19
CA GLY A 88 11.62 9.97 21.19
C GLY A 88 10.60 8.95 20.68
N THR A 89 9.34 9.34 20.61
CA THR A 89 8.20 8.60 20.08
C THR A 89 7.80 9.24 18.76
N LEU A 90 7.81 8.45 17.70
CA LEU A 90 7.23 8.85 16.41
C LEU A 90 5.74 8.53 16.44
N ASN A 91 4.92 9.57 16.33
CA ASN A 91 3.47 9.47 16.17
C ASN A 91 3.15 9.77 14.71
N VAL A 92 2.61 8.79 13.99
CA VAL A 92 2.23 8.96 12.59
C VAL A 92 0.72 9.14 12.55
N GLY A 93 0.25 10.23 11.93
CA GLY A 93 -1.18 10.44 11.72
C GLY A 93 -1.76 9.42 10.73
N THR A 94 -3.08 9.38 10.58
CA THR A 94 -3.72 8.49 9.61
C THR A 94 -3.19 8.72 8.19
N VAL A 95 -2.60 7.67 7.63
CA VAL A 95 -2.13 7.62 6.25
C VAL A 95 -3.33 7.45 5.35
N ASN A 96 -3.42 8.27 4.31
CA ASN A 96 -4.40 8.10 3.24
C ASN A 96 -3.68 7.50 2.04
N ALA A 97 -4.07 6.30 1.65
CA ALA A 97 -3.43 5.54 0.58
C ALA A 97 -4.32 5.50 -0.67
N VAL A 98 -3.68 5.51 -1.84
CA VAL A 98 -4.32 5.31 -3.15
C VAL A 98 -3.47 4.38 -4.00
N ALA A 99 -4.10 3.48 -4.75
CA ALA A 99 -3.38 2.66 -5.71
C ALA A 99 -2.85 3.55 -6.84
N ILE A 100 -1.58 3.38 -7.17
CA ILE A 100 -0.92 4.11 -8.25
C ILE A 100 -0.50 3.17 -9.40
N GLY A 101 -0.89 1.90 -9.33
CA GLY A 101 -0.58 0.89 -10.33
C GLY A 101 0.87 0.42 -10.22
N ASP A 102 1.58 0.38 -11.33
CA ASP A 102 3.02 0.15 -11.47
C ASP A 102 3.76 1.43 -11.89
N GLY A 103 3.11 2.59 -11.72
CA GLY A 103 3.62 3.87 -12.21
C GLY A 103 3.45 4.11 -13.72
N PHE A 104 2.86 3.19 -14.49
CA PHE A 104 2.60 3.37 -15.93
C PHE A 104 1.13 3.71 -16.27
N GLY A 105 0.28 3.87 -15.25
CA GLY A 105 -1.15 4.07 -15.44
C GLY A 105 -1.82 2.75 -15.83
N GLY A 106 -2.22 1.97 -14.84
CA GLY A 106 -2.82 0.65 -15.03
C GLY A 106 -3.07 -0.06 -13.69
N SER A 107 -3.55 -1.30 -13.75
CA SER A 107 -3.60 -2.18 -12.59
C SER A 107 -2.17 -2.54 -12.17
N GLY A 108 -1.87 -2.43 -10.88
CA GLY A 108 -0.60 -2.83 -10.31
C GLY A 108 -0.68 -2.84 -8.80
N ASN A 109 0.42 -3.20 -8.16
CA ASN A 109 0.43 -3.48 -6.72
C ASN A 109 0.95 -2.31 -5.86
N MET A 110 1.38 -1.21 -6.49
CA MET A 110 1.92 -0.08 -5.77
C MET A 110 0.79 0.81 -5.24
N VAL A 111 0.95 1.25 -4.00
CA VAL A 111 0.13 2.29 -3.40
C VAL A 111 1.01 3.45 -2.95
N MET A 112 0.43 4.64 -2.94
CA MET A 112 1.02 5.83 -2.35
C MET A 112 0.20 6.24 -1.13
N GLY A 113 0.84 6.36 0.02
CA GLY A 113 0.28 6.83 1.28
C GLY A 113 0.88 8.17 1.71
N ASN A 114 0.02 9.12 2.09
CA ASN A 114 0.46 10.43 2.58
C ASN A 114 -0.09 10.70 3.98
N THR A 115 0.74 11.26 4.86
CA THR A 115 0.35 11.64 6.23
C THR A 115 1.25 12.75 6.79
N LEU A 116 0.93 13.20 8.01
CA LEU A 116 1.81 14.00 8.84
C LEU A 116 2.22 13.17 10.06
N ALA A 117 3.46 13.32 10.51
CA ALA A 117 3.94 12.77 11.77
C ALA A 117 4.40 13.86 12.73
N SER A 118 4.48 13.47 14.01
CA SER A 118 5.19 14.21 15.03
C SER A 118 6.19 13.30 15.73
N TRP A 119 7.26 13.89 16.25
CA TRP A 119 8.28 13.19 17.00
C TRP A 119 8.57 13.97 18.28
N ASP A 120 8.41 13.34 19.43
CA ASP A 120 8.48 14.00 20.75
C ASP A 120 9.87 13.92 21.42
N GLY A 121 10.92 13.67 20.65
CA GLY A 121 12.28 13.58 21.16
C GLY A 121 12.87 14.91 21.64
N PRO A 122 14.20 14.98 21.90
CA PRO A 122 14.85 16.16 22.48
C PRO A 122 14.63 17.49 21.74
N PHE A 123 14.33 17.41 20.44
CA PHE A 123 13.96 18.54 19.60
C PHE A 123 12.59 18.27 19.02
N ALA A 124 11.54 18.26 19.84
CA ALA A 124 10.19 17.92 19.41
C ALA A 124 9.81 18.60 18.07
N ILE A 125 9.27 17.80 17.13
CA ILE A 125 8.93 18.24 15.78
C ILE A 125 7.51 17.79 15.49
N GLU A 126 6.69 18.71 14.98
CA GLU A 126 5.34 18.42 14.55
C GLU A 126 5.19 18.66 13.05
N GLY A 127 4.21 18.01 12.43
CA GLY A 127 3.87 18.23 11.03
C GLY A 127 4.93 17.77 10.04
N ILE A 128 5.70 16.72 10.38
CA ILE A 128 6.65 16.09 9.46
C ILE A 128 5.84 15.44 8.33
N PRO A 129 5.90 15.94 7.09
CA PRO A 129 5.10 15.37 6.00
C PRO A 129 5.71 14.05 5.58
N ILE A 130 4.97 12.95 5.64
CA ILE A 130 5.43 11.63 5.21
C ILE A 130 4.69 11.24 3.96
N ASN A 131 5.46 10.90 2.91
CA ASN A 131 4.96 10.20 1.75
C ASN A 131 5.65 8.84 1.69
N ASN A 132 4.84 7.80 1.57
CA ASN A 132 5.28 6.43 1.43
C ASN A 132 4.76 5.85 0.12
N VAL A 133 5.60 5.13 -0.60
CA VAL A 133 5.17 4.25 -1.69
C VAL A 133 5.53 2.84 -1.29
N GLY A 134 4.61 1.91 -1.47
CA GLY A 134 4.81 0.52 -1.07
C GLY A 134 4.14 -0.45 -2.03
N ASP A 135 4.70 -1.65 -2.10
CA ASP A 135 4.13 -2.79 -2.80
C ASP A 135 3.19 -3.57 -1.87
N LEU A 136 1.91 -3.66 -2.25
CA LEU A 136 0.86 -4.43 -1.58
C LEU A 136 0.57 -5.75 -2.29
N SER A 137 1.49 -6.26 -3.11
CA SER A 137 1.34 -7.51 -3.84
C SER A 137 0.89 -8.67 -2.94
N GLY A 138 1.37 -8.73 -1.69
CA GLY A 138 0.89 -9.70 -0.71
C GLY A 138 -0.60 -9.63 -0.42
N LEU A 139 -1.08 -8.43 -0.05
CA LEU A 139 -2.50 -8.19 0.21
C LEU A 139 -3.36 -8.42 -1.04
N PHE A 140 -2.96 -7.86 -2.19
CA PHE A 140 -3.77 -7.90 -3.41
C PHE A 140 -3.90 -9.33 -3.95
N ASN A 141 -2.81 -10.12 -3.92
CA ASN A 141 -2.87 -11.53 -4.29
C ASN A 141 -3.77 -12.33 -3.34
N ALA A 142 -3.75 -12.04 -2.03
CA ALA A 142 -4.61 -12.70 -1.07
C ALA A 142 -6.10 -12.37 -1.30
N ILE A 143 -6.41 -11.11 -1.61
CA ILE A 143 -7.77 -10.67 -1.98
C ILE A 143 -8.26 -11.41 -3.23
N GLU A 144 -7.44 -11.47 -4.30
CA GLU A 144 -7.78 -12.18 -5.54
C GLU A 144 -8.02 -13.68 -5.31
N GLN A 145 -7.29 -14.28 -4.36
CA GLN A 145 -7.44 -15.69 -3.97
C GLN A 145 -8.63 -15.96 -3.04
N GLY A 146 -9.30 -14.91 -2.54
CA GLY A 146 -10.50 -15.02 -1.70
C GLY A 146 -10.20 -15.14 -0.21
N VAL A 147 -9.50 -14.15 0.35
CA VAL A 147 -9.21 -14.06 1.79
C VAL A 147 -10.48 -14.02 2.65
N SER A 148 -10.40 -14.61 3.84
CA SER A 148 -11.44 -14.65 4.87
C SER A 148 -11.01 -13.95 6.17
N VAL A 149 -11.97 -13.59 7.01
CA VAL A 149 -11.69 -13.03 8.35
C VAL A 149 -10.96 -14.06 9.21
N GLY A 150 -9.88 -13.60 9.87
CA GLY A 150 -8.96 -14.42 10.67
C GLY A 150 -7.80 -15.01 9.87
N ASP A 151 -7.76 -14.83 8.55
CA ASP A 151 -6.59 -15.24 7.75
C ASP A 151 -5.41 -14.32 8.04
N THR A 152 -4.22 -14.91 8.13
CA THR A 152 -2.95 -14.18 8.19
C THR A 152 -2.29 -14.21 6.82
N ILE A 153 -2.14 -13.03 6.23
CA ILE A 153 -1.45 -12.81 4.97
C ILE A 153 0.03 -12.61 5.28
N THR A 154 0.87 -13.43 4.67
CA THR A 154 2.33 -13.34 4.76
C THR A 154 2.93 -13.40 3.36
N GLY A 155 3.96 -12.61 3.12
CA GLY A 155 4.66 -12.58 1.84
C GLY A 155 3.92 -11.93 0.68
N GLY A 156 4.61 -11.88 -0.47
CA GLY A 156 4.14 -11.25 -1.71
C GLY A 156 5.09 -10.17 -2.19
N ALA A 157 5.40 -9.21 -1.33
CA ALA A 157 6.34 -8.13 -1.58
C ALA A 157 7.76 -8.50 -1.11
N LEU A 158 8.77 -7.95 -1.79
CA LEU A 158 10.16 -8.05 -1.36
C LEU A 158 10.46 -6.89 -0.40
N PRO A 159 10.80 -7.14 0.88
CA PRO A 159 11.09 -6.06 1.83
C PRO A 159 12.29 -5.24 1.35
N ALA A 160 12.21 -3.91 1.42
CA ALA A 160 13.31 -3.04 1.01
C ALA A 160 14.52 -3.17 1.95
N SER A 161 14.27 -3.52 3.22
CA SER A 161 15.37 -3.82 4.14
C SER A 161 15.86 -5.27 4.07
N ASN A 162 15.31 -6.11 3.18
CA ASN A 162 15.77 -7.49 3.06
C ASN A 162 17.22 -7.52 2.57
N ASP A 163 18.02 -8.41 3.15
CA ASP A 163 19.47 -8.54 2.84
C ASP A 163 20.31 -7.29 3.08
N THR A 164 19.79 -6.29 3.80
CA THR A 164 20.58 -5.14 4.26
C THR A 164 21.78 -5.64 5.07
N LEU A 165 22.97 -5.15 4.73
CA LEU A 165 24.18 -5.39 5.49
C LEU A 165 24.19 -4.48 6.71
N PHE A 166 23.86 -5.05 7.85
CA PHE A 166 24.05 -4.42 9.15
C PHE A 166 25.49 -4.60 9.58
N GLY A 167 26.03 -3.64 10.30
CA GLY A 167 27.40 -3.75 10.79
C GLY A 167 27.62 -2.90 12.01
N ASP A 168 28.30 -3.49 13.00
CA ASP A 168 28.91 -2.72 14.08
C ASP A 168 30.43 -2.93 14.06
N ALA A 169 31.15 -2.02 14.69
CA ALA A 169 32.62 -2.03 14.67
C ALA A 169 33.24 -3.24 15.40
N GLU A 170 32.47 -3.95 16.22
CA GLU A 170 32.95 -5.05 17.07
C GLU A 170 32.65 -6.43 16.44
N SER A 171 31.51 -6.58 15.79
CA SER A 171 30.92 -7.83 15.29
C SER A 171 31.09 -8.02 13.78
N GLY A 172 31.49 -6.98 13.06
CA GLY A 172 31.58 -6.99 11.59
C GLY A 172 30.21 -6.87 10.92
N PHE A 173 30.14 -7.22 9.63
CA PHE A 173 28.90 -7.13 8.84
C PHE A 173 28.09 -8.43 8.87
N PHE A 174 26.77 -8.32 8.99
CA PHE A 174 25.82 -9.42 8.98
C PHE A 174 24.49 -9.00 8.35
N THR A 175 23.65 -9.97 8.00
CA THR A 175 22.30 -9.74 7.45
C THR A 175 21.24 -10.23 8.42
N LEU A 176 20.11 -9.51 8.50
CA LEU A 176 18.91 -9.94 9.22
C LEU A 176 17.79 -10.17 8.20
N PRO A 177 17.63 -11.37 7.63
CA PRO A 177 16.59 -11.61 6.63
C PRO A 177 15.19 -11.51 7.27
N LEU A 178 14.27 -10.81 6.59
CA LEU A 178 12.85 -10.79 6.97
C LEU A 178 12.06 -11.87 6.24
N GLY A 179 12.52 -12.28 5.06
CA GLY A 179 11.72 -13.07 4.14
C GLY A 179 10.65 -12.23 3.43
N PRO A 180 9.81 -12.84 2.60
CA PRO A 180 8.73 -12.12 1.92
C PRO A 180 7.80 -11.41 2.91
N SER A 181 7.39 -10.18 2.59
CA SER A 181 6.46 -9.39 3.40
C SER A 181 5.12 -9.19 2.69
N ALA A 182 4.04 -9.02 3.44
CA ALA A 182 2.72 -8.75 2.88
C ALA A 182 2.62 -7.33 2.31
N PHE A 183 3.41 -6.41 2.86
CA PHE A 183 3.66 -5.08 2.35
C PHE A 183 5.15 -4.76 2.48
N ALA A 184 5.73 -4.13 1.47
CA ALA A 184 7.07 -3.57 1.56
C ALA A 184 7.08 -2.13 1.05
N SER A 185 7.58 -1.19 1.84
CA SER A 185 7.80 0.16 1.37
C SER A 185 8.95 0.16 0.37
N THR A 186 8.74 0.79 -0.78
CA THR A 186 9.75 1.03 -1.80
C THR A 186 10.28 2.46 -1.72
N PHE A 187 9.50 3.37 -1.13
CA PHE A 187 9.90 4.75 -0.95
C PHE A 187 9.36 5.34 0.35
N PHE A 188 10.20 6.11 1.02
CA PHE A 188 9.83 6.95 2.15
C PHE A 188 10.51 8.31 1.98
N ASN A 189 9.75 9.39 1.91
CA ASN A 189 10.31 10.74 1.82
C ASN A 189 9.50 11.70 2.68
N VAL A 190 10.23 12.61 3.32
CA VAL A 190 9.66 13.79 3.95
C VAL A 190 10.25 15.02 3.27
N THR A 191 9.47 15.61 2.37
CA THR A 191 9.92 16.79 1.63
C THR A 191 9.49 18.04 2.40
N PRO A 192 10.41 18.97 2.73
CA PRO A 192 10.02 20.26 3.25
C PRO A 192 9.27 21.02 2.16
N LEU A 193 7.97 21.23 2.36
CA LEU A 193 7.18 22.18 1.59
C LEU A 193 7.61 23.59 1.96
N ALA A 194 8.72 24.06 1.37
CA ALA A 194 9.10 25.46 1.50
C ALA A 194 8.41 26.36 0.46
N ASP A 195 7.85 25.82 -0.64
CA ASP A 195 7.28 26.70 -1.69
C ASP A 195 6.32 26.07 -2.74
N THR A 196 5.58 24.98 -2.49
CA THR A 196 4.70 24.42 -3.55
C THR A 196 3.28 24.12 -3.08
N THR A 197 2.38 25.01 -3.49
CA THR A 197 1.04 24.64 -3.92
C THR A 197 1.14 23.48 -4.91
N LEU A 198 0.91 22.24 -4.47
CA LEU A 198 0.13 21.20 -5.13
C LEU A 198 0.18 19.89 -4.31
N PRO A 199 -0.97 19.29 -3.97
CA PRO A 199 -1.02 17.87 -3.66
C PRO A 199 -0.76 17.11 -4.97
N GLY A 200 0.44 16.56 -5.17
CA GLY A 200 0.75 15.75 -6.35
C GLY A 200 2.18 15.82 -6.90
N ASP A 201 3.07 16.65 -6.37
CA ASP A 201 4.48 16.63 -6.80
C ASP A 201 5.22 15.47 -6.11
N PHE A 202 5.31 14.35 -6.84
CA PHE A 202 6.11 13.17 -6.50
C PHE A 202 7.59 13.58 -6.35
N PRO A 203 8.15 13.58 -5.13
CA PRO A 203 9.50 14.09 -4.91
C PRO A 203 10.61 13.10 -5.32
N SER A 204 10.28 11.91 -5.85
CA SER A 204 11.26 10.92 -6.36
C SER A 204 11.64 11.08 -7.83
N GLY A 205 11.03 12.00 -8.57
CA GLY A 205 11.41 12.25 -9.96
C GLY A 205 10.87 11.20 -10.94
N GLY A 206 9.79 11.56 -11.62
CA GLY A 206 9.34 10.90 -12.86
C GLY A 206 8.69 9.52 -12.67
N LEU A 207 7.46 9.40 -13.16
CA LEU A 207 6.91 8.08 -13.49
C LEU A 207 7.77 7.45 -14.61
N PRO A 208 8.02 6.14 -14.58
CA PRO A 208 7.44 5.14 -13.68
C PRO A 208 8.18 4.99 -12.34
N ILE A 209 7.43 4.73 -11.28
CA ILE A 209 7.99 4.29 -9.99
C ILE A 209 8.17 2.78 -10.08
N VAL A 210 9.41 2.34 -10.32
CA VAL A 210 9.81 0.93 -10.18
C VAL A 210 10.36 0.73 -8.77
N ASP A 211 9.93 -0.36 -8.12
CA ASP A 211 10.57 -0.85 -6.91
C ASP A 211 12.03 -1.19 -7.21
N ASP A 212 12.96 -0.45 -6.60
CA ASP A 212 14.40 -0.67 -6.73
C ASP A 212 15.01 -1.29 -5.46
N GLY A 213 14.19 -1.62 -4.46
CA GLY A 213 14.64 -2.12 -3.16
C GLY A 213 15.47 -1.10 -2.37
N ILE A 214 15.46 0.18 -2.74
CA ILE A 214 16.20 1.22 -2.03
C ILE A 214 15.25 1.89 -1.04
N PRO A 215 15.66 2.08 0.23
CA PRO A 215 14.86 2.77 1.22
C PRO A 215 14.75 4.26 0.90
N GLY A 216 13.82 4.64 0.02
CA GLY A 216 13.36 6.01 -0.19
C GLY A 216 14.39 7.08 -0.55
N SER A 217 13.92 8.31 -0.70
CA SER A 217 14.79 9.48 -0.80
C SER A 217 15.08 10.05 0.59
N PRO A 218 16.30 10.56 0.84
CA PRO A 218 16.61 11.21 2.09
C PRO A 218 15.66 12.37 2.41
N ILE A 219 15.22 12.42 3.67
CA ILE A 219 14.54 13.55 4.31
C ILE A 219 15.39 14.82 4.09
N LEU A 220 14.84 15.89 3.55
CA LEU A 220 15.65 17.08 3.24
C LEU A 220 15.71 18.12 4.37
N ALA A 221 14.89 18.00 5.41
CA ALA A 221 14.81 18.97 6.50
C ALA A 221 14.52 18.33 7.85
N THR A 222 14.53 19.13 8.91
CA THR A 222 14.27 18.73 10.31
C THR A 222 15.40 17.88 10.92
N PHE A 223 15.19 17.33 12.12
CA PHE A 223 16.14 16.43 12.80
C PHE A 223 16.47 15.18 12.00
N PHE A 224 15.58 14.76 11.10
CA PHE A 224 15.79 13.61 10.23
C PHE A 224 16.54 13.94 8.94
N ALA A 225 17.01 15.18 8.74
CA ALA A 225 17.72 15.57 7.51
C ALA A 225 18.83 14.58 7.13
N GLY A 226 18.81 14.15 5.87
CA GLY A 226 19.70 13.15 5.30
C GLY A 226 19.32 11.71 5.61
N ARG A 227 18.26 11.41 6.38
CA ARG A 227 17.89 10.03 6.70
C ARG A 227 16.79 9.50 5.79
N SER A 228 16.59 8.20 5.72
CA SER A 228 15.40 7.61 5.11
C SER A 228 14.88 6.44 5.94
N GLY A 229 13.69 5.95 5.62
CA GLY A 229 13.03 4.88 6.37
C GLY A 229 12.50 3.80 5.42
N ALA A 230 12.38 2.58 5.92
CA ALA A 230 11.63 1.51 5.27
C ALA A 230 10.66 0.86 6.25
N PHE A 231 9.42 0.65 5.83
CA PHE A 231 8.40 -0.13 6.50
C PHE A 231 8.22 -1.46 5.78
N ASP A 232 8.48 -2.55 6.49
CA ASP A 232 8.32 -3.91 5.99
C ASP A 232 7.28 -4.63 6.87
N LEU A 233 6.03 -4.73 6.40
CA LEU A 233 4.94 -5.37 7.15
C LEU A 233 4.91 -6.86 6.82
N VAL A 234 5.33 -7.67 7.79
CA VAL A 234 5.55 -9.10 7.61
C VAL A 234 4.23 -9.85 7.63
N GLU A 235 3.33 -9.47 8.53
CA GLU A 235 2.04 -10.13 8.74
C GLU A 235 0.90 -9.11 8.68
N LEU A 236 -0.15 -9.44 7.92
CA LEU A 236 -1.45 -8.77 7.97
C LEU A 236 -2.51 -9.79 8.39
N GLU A 237 -3.20 -9.56 9.50
CA GLU A 237 -4.33 -10.37 9.93
C GLU A 237 -5.63 -9.70 9.51
N VAL A 238 -6.50 -10.41 8.78
CA VAL A 238 -7.79 -9.88 8.35
C VAL A 238 -8.78 -9.84 9.52
N ILE A 239 -9.04 -8.64 10.03
CA ILE A 239 -9.96 -8.39 11.15
C ILE A 239 -11.41 -8.43 10.67
N SER A 240 -11.70 -7.75 9.55
CA SER A 240 -13.05 -7.64 9.04
C SER A 240 -13.10 -7.49 7.52
N ILE A 241 -14.18 -7.98 6.92
CA ILE A 241 -14.48 -7.78 5.49
C ILE A 241 -15.91 -7.25 5.41
N THR A 242 -16.04 -5.97 5.09
CA THR A 242 -17.35 -5.33 4.92
C THR A 242 -17.67 -5.29 3.43
N THR A 243 -18.63 -6.11 3.01
CA THR A 243 -19.16 -6.02 1.64
C THR A 243 -20.05 -4.79 1.54
N VAL A 244 -19.74 -3.90 0.60
CA VAL A 244 -20.59 -2.75 0.27
C VAL A 244 -21.54 -3.22 -0.83
N PRO A 245 -22.86 -3.33 -0.55
CA PRO A 245 -23.81 -3.75 -1.56
C PRO A 245 -23.77 -2.77 -2.72
N VAL A 246 -23.41 -3.25 -3.92
CA VAL A 246 -23.55 -2.43 -5.13
C VAL A 246 -25.03 -2.05 -5.25
N PRO A 247 -25.38 -0.75 -5.25
CA PRO A 247 -26.77 -0.34 -5.25
C PRO A 247 -27.54 -1.04 -6.37
N ALA A 248 -28.67 -1.66 -6.04
CA ALA A 248 -29.53 -2.32 -7.02
C ALA A 248 -29.91 -1.40 -8.20
N ALA A 249 -29.85 -0.08 -7.98
CA ALA A 249 -29.97 0.92 -9.03
C ALA A 249 -29.01 0.71 -10.20
N ILE A 250 -27.74 0.33 -9.99
CA ILE A 250 -26.78 0.10 -11.09
C ILE A 250 -27.23 -1.08 -11.95
N TRP A 251 -27.70 -2.16 -11.32
CA TRP A 251 -28.29 -3.29 -12.04
C TRP A 251 -29.56 -2.90 -12.81
N LEU A 252 -30.42 -2.08 -12.21
CA LEU A 252 -31.62 -1.55 -12.88
C LEU A 252 -31.27 -0.62 -14.05
N PHE A 253 -30.24 0.22 -13.92
CA PHE A 253 -29.78 1.10 -14.99
C PHE A 253 -29.16 0.28 -16.12
N ALA A 254 -28.29 -0.67 -15.83
CA ALA A 254 -27.67 -1.53 -16.84
C ALA A 254 -28.73 -2.36 -17.59
N SER A 255 -29.64 -3.02 -16.87
CA SER A 255 -30.72 -3.81 -17.47
C SER A 255 -31.71 -2.94 -18.26
N GLY A 256 -32.07 -1.77 -17.72
CA GLY A 256 -32.92 -0.79 -18.40
C GLY A 256 -32.28 -0.25 -19.68
N PHE A 257 -30.97 0.04 -19.65
CA PHE A 257 -30.22 0.52 -20.80
C PHE A 257 -30.11 -0.52 -21.91
N VAL A 258 -29.81 -1.77 -21.57
CA VAL A 258 -29.83 -2.90 -22.53
C VAL A 258 -31.22 -3.06 -23.14
N GLY A 259 -32.27 -2.95 -22.32
CA GLY A 259 -33.66 -2.94 -22.79
C GLY A 259 -33.94 -1.81 -23.80
N LEU A 260 -33.48 -0.59 -23.52
CA LEU A 260 -33.62 0.57 -24.41
C LEU A 260 -32.85 0.39 -25.72
N LEU A 261 -31.61 -0.11 -25.69
CA LEU A 261 -30.83 -0.42 -26.90
C LEU A 261 -31.53 -1.48 -27.75
N GLY A 262 -32.07 -2.52 -27.13
CA GLY A 262 -32.88 -3.54 -27.81
C GLY A 262 -34.11 -2.93 -28.49
N PHE A 263 -34.82 -2.02 -27.81
CA PHE A 263 -35.99 -1.34 -28.36
C PHE A 263 -35.62 -0.39 -29.51
N ALA A 264 -34.55 0.40 -29.37
CA ALA A 264 -34.08 1.33 -30.39
C ALA A 264 -33.70 0.59 -31.69
N ARG A 265 -33.05 -0.57 -31.59
CA ARG A 265 -32.63 -1.37 -32.75
C ARG A 265 -33.82 -1.95 -33.54
N ARG A 266 -34.94 -2.24 -32.85
CA ARG A 266 -36.16 -2.77 -33.48
C ARG A 266 -36.82 -1.78 -34.44
N ARG A 267 -36.64 -0.47 -34.23
CA ARG A 267 -37.26 0.57 -35.08
C ARG A 267 -36.61 0.75 -36.45
N ARG A 268 -35.38 0.27 -36.68
CA ARG A 268 -34.68 0.38 -37.98
C ARG A 268 -35.04 -0.70 -39.00
N PHE A 269 -35.86 -1.69 -38.63
CA PHE A 269 -36.25 -2.82 -39.48
C PHE A 269 -37.74 -2.82 -39.87
N LYS A 270 -38.42 -1.67 -39.76
CA LYS A 270 -39.69 -1.41 -40.44
C LYS A 270 -39.42 -0.50 -41.62
#